data_AF-A0A645IXZ8-F1
#
_entry.id   AF-A0A645IXZ8-F1
#
_cell.length_a   1.000
_cell.length_b   1.000
_cell.length_c   1.000
_cell.angle_alpha   90.00
_cell.angle_beta   90.00
_cell.angle_gamma   90.00
#
_symmetry.space_group_name_H-M   'P 1'
#
loop_
_entity.id
_entity.type
_entity.pdbx_description
1 polymer ?
#
loop_
_entity_poly.entity_id
_entity_poly.type
_entity_poly.pdbx_seq_one_letter_code
_entity_poly.pdbx_strand_id
1 'polypeptide(L)' 'MRIEDLMSELRDLYTIVIVTHNMQQAARVSDVTAFFNIAGTGSPGKLIEVGPTDKIFSAPDVQATEDYISGRFG' A
#
# COMPACT_ATOMS: atom_id res chain seq x y z
N MET A 1 12.48 -8.20 9.06
CA MET A 1 12.14 -9.36 9.89
C MET A 1 11.68 -8.95 11.27
N ARG A 2 12.50 -8.49 12.23
CA ARG A 2 12.01 -8.23 13.62
C ARG A 2 10.72 -7.40 13.79
N ILE A 3 10.52 -6.33 13.00
CA ILE A 3 9.28 -5.52 13.07
C ILE A 3 8.11 -6.24 12.40
N GLU A 4 8.36 -6.95 11.29
CA GLU A 4 7.34 -7.67 10.52
C GLU A 4 6.83 -8.88 11.33
N ASP A 5 7.73 -9.59 12.01
CA ASP A 5 7.40 -10.71 12.90
C ASP A 5 6.51 -10.24 14.05
N LEU A 6 6.88 -9.13 14.71
CA LEU A 6 6.07 -8.52 15.77
C LEU A 6 4.70 -8.06 15.26
N MET A 7 4.63 -7.45 14.07
CA MET A 7 3.35 -7.07 13.46
C MET A 7 2.47 -8.30 13.19
N SER A 8 3.07 -9.41 12.78
CA SER A 8 2.36 -10.67 12.56
C SER A 8 1.84 -11.30 13.85
N GLU A 9 2.50 -11.09 14.98
CA GLU A 9 1.98 -11.53 16.29
C GLU A 9 0.86 -10.60 16.78
N LEU A 10 1.00 -9.30 16.55
CA LEU A 10 0.06 -8.29 17.06
C LEU A 10 -1.24 -8.21 16.24
N ARG A 11 -1.23 -8.57 14.95
CA ARG A 11 -2.42 -8.47 14.08
C ARG A 11 -3.61 -9.31 14.54
N ASP A 12 -3.37 -10.39 15.30
CA ASP A 12 -4.43 -11.23 15.86
C ASP A 12 -5.15 -10.55 17.03
N LEU A 13 -4.52 -9.53 17.62
CA LEU A 13 -5.01 -8.80 18.79
C LEU A 13 -5.44 -7.37 18.46
N TYR A 14 -4.92 -6.78 17.38
CA TYR A 14 -5.09 -5.38 17.05
C TYR A 14 -5.33 -5.16 15.56
N THR A 15 -6.10 -4.11 15.25
CA THR A 15 -6.15 -3.53 13.91
C THR A 15 -4.95 -2.61 13.72
N ILE A 16 -4.05 -2.97 12.82
CA ILE A 16 -2.82 -2.23 12.54
C ILE A 16 -3.01 -1.42 11.25
N VAL A 17 -2.75 -0.10 11.31
CA VAL A 17 -2.74 0.78 10.14
C VAL A 17 -1.34 1.36 9.98
N ILE A 18 -0.74 1.17 8.80
CA ILE A 18 0.62 1.61 8.49
C ILE A 18 0.56 2.54 7.28
N VAL A 19 1.28 3.66 7.36
CA VAL A 19 1.56 4.54 6.22
C VAL A 19 3.03 4.42 5.89
N THR A 20 3.35 3.96 4.68
CA THR A 20 4.74 3.74 4.25
C THR A 20 4.89 3.98 2.75
N HIS A 21 6.10 4.41 2.35
CA HIS A 21 6.54 4.44 0.96
C HIS A 21 7.33 3.17 0.58
N ASN A 22 7.62 2.29 1.55
CA ASN A 22 8.29 1.03 1.30
C ASN A 22 7.29 0.00 0.77
N MET A 23 7.10 0.04 -0.54
CA MET A 23 6.17 -0.83 -1.27
C MET A 23 6.47 -2.33 -1.07
N GLN A 24 7.75 -2.70 -1.02
CA GLN A 24 8.16 -4.09 -0.82
C GLN A 24 7.79 -4.61 0.56
N GLN A 25 7.87 -3.76 1.59
CA GLN A 25 7.42 -4.12 2.93
C GLN A 25 5.89 -4.21 2.99
N ALA A 26 5.18 -3.21 2.44
CA ALA A 26 3.72 -3.21 2.39
C ALA A 26 3.17 -4.46 1.71
N ALA A 27 3.76 -4.87 0.58
CA ALA A 27 3.39 -6.08 -0.14
C ALA A 27 3.54 -7.37 0.69
N ARG A 28 4.44 -7.38 1.70
CA ARG A 28 4.68 -8.56 2.55
C ARG A 28 3.85 -8.56 3.84
N VAL A 29 3.56 -7.40 4.42
CA VAL A 29 2.98 -7.31 5.78
C VAL A 29 1.52 -6.90 5.83
N SER A 30 0.97 -6.38 4.72
CA SER A 30 -0.39 -5.86 4.69
C SER A 30 -1.37 -6.87 4.11
N ASP A 31 -2.55 -7.01 4.71
CA ASP A 31 -3.65 -7.78 4.11
C ASP A 31 -4.40 -6.97 3.05
N VAL A 32 -4.60 -5.68 3.35
CA VAL A 32 -5.30 -4.72 2.50
C VAL A 32 -4.39 -3.53 2.29
N THR A 33 -4.30 -3.08 1.04
CA THR A 33 -3.51 -1.91 0.66
C THR A 33 -4.44 -0.83 0.11
N ALA A 34 -4.23 0.40 0.57
CA ALA A 34 -4.93 1.59 0.10
C ALA A 34 -3.90 2.54 -0.53
N PHE A 35 -4.02 2.80 -1.84
CA PHE A 35 -3.14 3.68 -2.58
C PHE A 35 -3.69 5.11 -2.61
N PHE A 36 -2.90 6.04 -2.10
CA PHE A 36 -3.19 7.47 -2.15
C PHE A 36 -2.28 8.17 -3.14
N ASN A 37 -2.83 9.08 -3.94
CA ASN A 37 -2.06 9.93 -4.82
C ASN A 37 -2.56 11.37 -4.77
N ILE A 38 -1.70 12.33 -5.13
CA ILE A 38 -2.02 13.74 -5.26
C ILE A 38 -2.11 14.12 -6.73
N ALA A 39 -3.11 14.91 -7.11
CA ALA A 39 -3.23 15.41 -8.48
C ALA A 39 -2.23 16.55 -8.79
N GLY A 40 -1.69 17.20 -7.76
CA GLY A 40 -0.74 18.31 -7.88
C GLY A 40 -0.46 18.98 -6.53
N THR A 41 0.56 19.85 -6.49
CA THR A 41 0.90 20.62 -5.29
C THR A 41 -0.26 21.51 -4.86
N GLY A 42 -0.63 21.45 -3.58
CA GLY A 42 -1.76 22.20 -3.01
C GLY A 42 -3.12 21.53 -3.14
N SER A 43 -3.22 20.36 -3.80
CA SER A 43 -4.45 19.55 -3.83
C SER A 43 -4.48 18.52 -2.69
N PRO A 44 -5.66 18.18 -2.14
CA PRO A 44 -5.78 17.09 -1.17
C PRO A 44 -5.42 15.74 -1.80
N GLY A 45 -4.75 14.89 -1.04
CA GLY A 45 -4.52 13.49 -1.44
C GLY A 45 -5.84 12.75 -1.61
N LYS A 46 -5.93 11.94 -2.67
CA LYS A 46 -7.10 11.15 -3.00
C LYS A 46 -6.79 9.68 -2.84
N LEU A 47 -7.70 8.93 -2.22
CA LEU A 47 -7.71 7.48 -2.28
C LEU A 47 -8.02 7.05 -3.72
N ILE A 48 -7.03 6.50 -4.40
CA ILE A 48 -7.13 6.09 -5.80
C ILE A 48 -7.69 4.67 -5.88
N GLU A 49 -7.17 3.76 -5.07
CA GLU A 49 -7.55 2.35 -5.09
C GLU A 49 -7.38 1.73 -3.70
N VAL A 50 -8.25 0.80 -3.35
CA VAL A 50 -8.15 0.00 -2.12
C VAL A 50 -8.57 -1.43 -2.40
N GLY A 51 -7.81 -2.40 -1.92
CA GLY A 51 -8.12 -3.80 -2.13
C GLY A 51 -7.13 -4.75 -1.45
N PRO A 52 -7.32 -6.07 -1.66
CA PRO A 52 -6.36 -7.08 -1.23
C PRO A 52 -4.95 -6.73 -1.70
N THR A 53 -3.97 -6.80 -0.80
CA THR A 53 -2.58 -6.41 -1.10
C THR A 53 -2.02 -7.19 -2.30
N ASP A 54 -2.26 -8.50 -2.35
CA ASP A 54 -1.85 -9.35 -3.47
C ASP A 54 -2.39 -8.84 -4.81
N LYS A 55 -3.66 -8.44 -4.87
CA LYS A 55 -4.27 -7.83 -6.07
C LYS A 55 -3.60 -6.50 -6.43
N ILE A 56 -3.49 -5.59 -5.45
CA ILE A 56 -2.94 -4.25 -5.67
C ILE A 56 -1.51 -4.33 -6.25
N PHE A 57 -0.69 -5.26 -5.75
CA PHE A 57 0.71 -5.39 -6.17
C PHE A 57 0.94 -6.28 -7.41
N SER A 58 -0.05 -7.06 -7.87
CA SER A 58 0.10 -7.96 -9.01
C SER A 58 -0.68 -7.51 -10.26
N ALA A 59 -1.92 -7.10 -10.08
CA ALA A 59 -2.84 -6.70 -11.15
C ALA A 59 -3.88 -5.71 -10.59
N PRO A 60 -3.47 -4.45 -10.32
CA PRO A 60 -4.38 -3.41 -9.86
C PRO A 60 -5.40 -3.06 -10.95
N ASP A 61 -6.58 -2.58 -10.55
CA ASP A 61 -7.65 -2.19 -11.47
C ASP A 61 -7.43 -0.78 -12.05
N VAL A 62 -6.62 0.06 -11.39
CA VAL A 62 -6.40 1.45 -11.77
C VAL A 62 -5.01 1.65 -12.36
N GLN A 63 -4.95 2.18 -13.59
CA GLN A 63 -3.69 2.44 -14.30
C GLN A 63 -2.69 3.28 -13.48
N ALA A 64 -3.17 4.30 -12.77
CA ALA A 64 -2.32 5.15 -11.93
C ALA A 64 -1.66 4.36 -10.77
N THR A 65 -2.33 3.32 -10.27
CA THR A 65 -1.76 2.40 -9.26
C THR A 65 -0.72 1.50 -9.89
N GLU A 66 -0.99 0.95 -11.08
CA GLU A 66 -0.04 0.11 -11.84
C GLU A 66 1.25 0.87 -12.18
N ASP A 67 1.10 2.09 -12.69
CA ASP A 67 2.22 2.94 -13.09
C ASP A 67 3.12 3.28 -11.88
N TYR A 68 2.52 3.49 -10.70
CA TYR A 68 3.26 3.76 -9.46
C TYR A 68 4.01 2.53 -8.95
N ILE A 69 3.33 1.38 -8.88
CA ILE A 69 3.91 0.12 -8.36
C ILE A 69 5.00 -0.43 -9.28
N SER A 70 4.81 -0.32 -10.59
CA SER A 70 5.79 -0.76 -11.59
C SER A 70 7.03 0.13 -11.68
N GLY A 71 7.05 1.26 -10.97
CA GLY A 71 8.18 2.20 -10.97
C GLY A 71 8.29 3.02 -12.26
N ARG A 72 7.21 3.15 -13.04
CA ARG A 72 7.15 4.09 -14.19
C ARG A 72 7.07 5.55 -13.77
N PHE A 73 6.91 5.82 -12.48
CA PHE A 73 7.09 7.16 -11.91
C PHE A 73 8.54 7.34 -11.44
N GLY A 74 9.31 8.03 -12.28
CA GLY A 74 10.57 8.70 -12.00
C GLY A 74 10.57 10.06 -12.68
#